data_AF-A0A2P2GXI1-F1
#
_entry.id   AF-A0A2P2GXI1-F1
#
_cell.length_a   1.000
_cell.length_b   1.000
_cell.length_c   1.000
_cell.angle_alpha   90.00
_cell.angle_beta   90.00
_cell.angle_gamma   90.00
#
_symmetry.space_group_name_H-M   'P 1'
#
loop_
_entity.id
_entity.type
_entity.pdbx_description
1 polymer ?
#
loop_
_entity_poly.entity_id
_entity_poly.type
_entity_poly.pdbx_seq_one_letter_code
_entity_poly.pdbx_strand_id
1 'polypeptide(L)'
;MNDSRTRRRAAALVLPLLLTTVAACQSGGRDGEAAPTTPSPTPTPVFSVRLDDQLSAASEATRAAGSAAFTWTLRYGSAKGTAVERVTGVQDYAKDTARAERVVEVPRRFPADAARELGGEPVRERRPQTFAVSGNQVSYRTADGGWLRYSSAASTDVVDRMDGALQRAGDTAPYGRTLAEVVSVADASTPPVKGADGSRTYRLDVPLTYATGALPEALDLTQDLARQAPGPIRMTVVLDAHGLLLRATADYAPALALLHGRHLLKGVTSLRADYALSGHGRTPVPPPPAGARVRDAEKALTDVHRVKPGGCASVDTGLGTLALVRVVPCGSGADLRVFGQVRFKETVQGDPDGVAAREGQDRCEDAFGTAPRSWIADGRPAGSFTTYGQGTTSSAYTGPDVDVEGDYTCFVETR
;
A
#
# COMPACT_ATOMS: atom_id res chain seq x y z
N MET A 1 -12.27 -26.24 -3.02
CA MET A 1 -11.58 -26.00 -4.30
C MET A 1 -10.24 -25.34 -4.00
N ASN A 2 -9.18 -26.13 -4.21
CA ASN A 2 -7.73 -25.86 -4.26
C ASN A 2 -7.10 -24.88 -3.25
N ASP A 3 -6.95 -25.43 -2.05
CA ASP A 3 -5.91 -25.13 -1.08
C ASP A 3 -4.52 -25.41 -1.69
N SER A 4 -3.62 -24.43 -1.69
CA SER A 4 -2.21 -24.61 -2.10
C SER A 4 -1.26 -23.80 -1.21
N ARG A 5 -1.31 -24.09 0.09
CA ARG A 5 -0.19 -23.83 1.02
C ARG A 5 0.95 -24.81 0.76
N THR A 6 1.87 -24.44 -0.11
CA THR A 6 3.09 -25.24 -0.32
C THR A 6 4.15 -24.89 0.72
N ARG A 7 4.18 -25.67 1.80
CA ARG A 7 5.30 -25.79 2.73
C ARG A 7 6.58 -26.09 1.94
N ARG A 8 7.57 -25.19 1.93
CA ARG A 8 8.95 -25.56 1.56
C ARG A 8 9.72 -25.93 2.82
N ARG A 9 10.08 -27.22 2.85
CA ARG A 9 10.85 -27.91 3.86
C ARG A 9 12.23 -27.28 3.98
N ALA A 10 12.63 -27.02 5.22
CA ALA A 10 14.02 -26.83 5.60
C ALA A 10 14.80 -28.11 5.28
N ALA A 11 15.74 -28.03 4.34
CA ALA A 11 16.83 -28.98 4.21
C ALA A 11 18.07 -28.30 4.79
N ALA A 12 18.42 -28.68 6.02
CA ALA A 12 19.69 -28.33 6.63
C ALA A 12 20.80 -29.08 5.90
N LEU A 13 21.56 -28.37 5.05
CA LEU A 13 22.83 -28.85 4.52
C LEU A 13 23.96 -28.28 5.38
N VAL A 14 24.48 -29.15 6.26
CA VAL A 14 25.75 -29.00 6.94
C VAL A 14 26.85 -29.02 5.88
N LEU A 15 27.50 -27.88 5.63
CA LEU A 15 28.73 -27.82 4.83
C LEU A 15 29.94 -28.00 5.77
N PRO A 16 30.77 -29.03 5.58
CA PRO A 16 32.04 -29.14 6.29
C PRO A 16 33.10 -28.22 5.69
N LEU A 17 33.95 -27.68 6.57
CA LEU A 17 35.18 -26.97 6.27
C LEU A 17 36.07 -27.77 5.29
N LEU A 18 36.49 -27.14 4.20
CA LEU A 18 37.68 -27.56 3.46
C LEU A 18 38.77 -26.51 3.66
N LEU A 19 39.68 -26.87 4.56
CA LEU A 19 40.98 -26.27 4.79
C LEU A 19 41.89 -26.48 3.57
N THR A 20 42.56 -25.39 3.18
CA THR A 20 43.96 -25.31 2.73
C THR A 20 44.55 -26.47 1.92
N THR A 21 44.87 -26.20 0.65
CA THR A 21 46.25 -26.31 0.10
C THR A 21 46.19 -26.14 -1.43
N VAL A 22 46.73 -25.04 -1.96
CA VAL A 22 47.26 -25.06 -3.32
C VAL A 22 48.73 -24.66 -3.23
N ALA A 23 49.56 -25.65 -3.51
CA ALA A 23 50.99 -25.58 -3.49
C ALA A 23 51.51 -24.61 -4.56
N ALA A 24 52.52 -23.83 -4.17
CA ALA A 24 53.44 -23.24 -5.12
C ALA A 24 54.29 -24.36 -5.75
N CYS A 25 54.31 -24.43 -7.09
CA CYS A 25 55.40 -25.04 -7.83
C CYS A 25 55.70 -24.16 -9.04
N GLN A 26 56.85 -23.49 -8.96
CA GLN A 26 57.50 -22.79 -10.06
C GLN A 26 58.22 -23.79 -10.96
N SER A 27 58.01 -23.65 -12.26
CA SER A 27 58.96 -23.92 -13.35
C SER A 27 58.39 -23.16 -14.55
N GLY A 28 59.04 -22.23 -15.25
CA GLY A 28 60.45 -22.04 -15.58
C GLY A 28 60.56 -22.13 -17.11
N GLY A 29 60.44 -21.00 -17.84
CA GLY A 29 60.54 -21.01 -19.31
C GLY A 29 60.17 -19.71 -20.04
N ARG A 30 61.19 -18.84 -20.17
CA ARG A 30 61.48 -17.73 -21.11
C ARG A 30 60.48 -17.21 -22.17
N ASP A 31 60.49 -15.88 -22.23
CA ASP A 31 60.51 -14.95 -23.38
C ASP A 31 59.27 -14.83 -24.27
N GLY A 32 58.47 -13.81 -23.96
CA GLY A 32 57.38 -13.28 -24.78
C GLY A 32 56.58 -12.27 -23.98
N GLU A 33 57.11 -11.05 -23.84
CA GLU A 33 56.42 -9.92 -23.21
C GLU A 33 55.18 -9.54 -24.04
N ALA A 34 54.07 -10.23 -23.76
CA ALA A 34 52.74 -9.79 -24.13
C ALA A 34 52.37 -8.67 -23.16
N ALA A 35 52.09 -7.49 -23.71
CA ALA A 35 51.55 -6.35 -22.99
C ALA A 35 50.42 -6.79 -22.04
N PRO A 36 50.28 -6.17 -20.84
CA PRO A 36 49.20 -6.52 -19.92
C PRO A 36 47.88 -6.30 -20.63
N THR A 37 47.23 -7.40 -21.02
CA THR A 37 45.83 -7.39 -21.43
C THR A 37 45.07 -6.83 -20.25
N THR A 38 44.50 -5.64 -20.43
CA THR A 38 43.54 -5.05 -19.50
C THR A 38 42.59 -6.17 -19.09
N PRO A 39 42.43 -6.47 -17.80
CA PRO A 39 41.54 -7.55 -17.39
C PRO A 39 40.17 -7.24 -18.00
N SER A 40 39.68 -8.18 -18.83
CA SER A 40 38.32 -8.10 -19.36
C SER A 40 37.39 -7.83 -18.17
N PRO A 41 36.52 -6.83 -18.24
CA PRO A 41 35.68 -6.47 -17.10
C PRO A 41 34.90 -7.71 -16.66
N THR A 42 35.07 -8.10 -15.39
CA THR A 42 34.31 -9.20 -14.80
C THR A 42 32.83 -8.93 -15.06
N PRO A 43 32.09 -9.86 -15.69
CA PRO A 43 30.69 -9.64 -16.02
C PRO A 43 29.88 -9.32 -14.76
N THR A 44 29.12 -8.23 -14.78
CA THR A 44 28.16 -7.93 -13.71
C THR A 44 27.17 -9.11 -13.61
N PRO A 45 27.00 -9.77 -12.44
CA PRO A 45 26.18 -10.98 -12.32
C PRO A 45 24.75 -10.82 -12.85
N VAL A 46 24.10 -9.71 -12.51
CA VAL A 46 22.73 -9.36 -12.95
C VAL A 46 22.63 -9.30 -14.48
N PHE A 47 23.67 -8.86 -15.17
CA PHE A 47 23.65 -8.68 -16.63
C PHE A 47 24.12 -9.89 -17.41
N SER A 48 24.52 -10.94 -16.70
CA SER A 48 25.03 -12.20 -17.25
C SER A 48 23.98 -13.30 -17.27
N VAL A 49 22.86 -13.13 -16.55
CA VAL A 49 21.69 -14.02 -16.62
C VAL A 49 20.84 -13.72 -17.86
N ARG A 50 19.88 -14.62 -18.15
CA ARG A 50 18.94 -14.45 -19.26
C ARG A 50 18.15 -13.16 -19.10
N LEU A 51 17.75 -12.55 -20.23
CA LEU A 51 17.10 -11.24 -20.24
C LEU A 51 15.84 -11.19 -19.35
N ASP A 52 15.01 -12.23 -19.43
CA ASP A 52 13.80 -12.40 -18.62
C ASP A 52 14.10 -12.48 -17.11
N ASP A 53 15.25 -13.02 -16.73
CA ASP A 53 15.68 -13.14 -15.32
C ASP A 53 16.36 -11.87 -14.76
N GLN A 54 16.72 -10.89 -15.60
CA GLN A 54 17.58 -9.76 -15.16
C GLN A 54 16.91 -8.86 -14.12
N LEU A 55 15.59 -8.65 -14.18
CA LEU A 55 14.89 -7.76 -13.24
C LEU A 55 14.66 -8.41 -11.87
N SER A 56 14.39 -9.73 -11.85
CA SER A 56 14.41 -10.52 -10.63
C SER A 56 15.82 -10.48 -10.01
N ALA A 57 16.86 -10.82 -10.78
CA ALA A 57 18.26 -10.76 -10.32
C ALA A 57 18.68 -9.36 -9.83
N ALA A 58 18.23 -8.30 -10.49
CA ALA A 58 18.46 -6.92 -10.06
C ALA A 58 17.78 -6.60 -8.72
N SER A 59 16.57 -7.11 -8.51
CA SER A 59 15.85 -6.97 -7.24
C SER A 59 16.60 -7.69 -6.12
N GLU A 60 17.10 -8.91 -6.37
CA GLU A 60 17.93 -9.64 -5.40
C GLU A 60 19.25 -8.92 -5.09
N ALA A 61 19.95 -8.43 -6.12
CA ALA A 61 21.17 -7.65 -5.95
C ALA A 61 20.93 -6.37 -5.15
N THR A 62 19.81 -5.69 -5.39
CA THR A 62 19.39 -4.50 -4.63
C THR A 62 19.16 -4.82 -3.16
N ARG A 63 18.53 -5.96 -2.85
CA ARG A 63 18.36 -6.43 -1.47
C ARG A 63 19.71 -6.78 -0.82
N ALA A 64 20.57 -7.47 -1.55
CA ALA A 64 21.90 -7.85 -1.09
C ALA A 64 22.81 -6.64 -0.81
N ALA A 65 22.55 -5.50 -1.45
CA ALA A 65 23.25 -4.25 -1.20
C ALA A 65 22.94 -3.63 0.18
N GLY A 66 22.01 -4.19 0.96
CA GLY A 66 21.81 -3.85 2.37
C GLY A 66 20.67 -2.85 2.59
N SER A 67 20.95 -1.56 2.63
CA SER A 67 19.92 -0.54 2.92
C SER A 67 19.82 0.51 1.81
N ALA A 68 18.67 1.17 1.67
CA ALA A 68 18.50 2.23 0.68
C ALA A 68 17.49 3.27 1.17
N ALA A 69 17.75 4.55 0.84
CA ALA A 69 16.73 5.57 0.87
C ALA A 69 15.83 5.41 -0.35
N PHE A 70 14.53 5.62 -0.17
CA PHE A 70 13.57 5.52 -1.25
C PHE A 70 12.62 6.72 -1.30
N THR A 71 12.12 7.00 -2.50
CA THR A 71 10.98 7.88 -2.73
C THR A 71 10.04 7.18 -3.68
N TRP A 72 8.78 7.04 -3.26
CA TRP A 72 7.67 6.55 -4.07
C TRP A 72 6.68 7.70 -4.29
N THR A 73 6.24 7.92 -5.51
CA THR A 73 5.28 8.98 -5.84
C THR A 73 4.22 8.46 -6.80
N LEU A 74 2.95 8.66 -6.46
CA LEU A 74 1.80 8.45 -7.33
C LEU A 74 1.14 9.79 -7.64
N ARG A 75 0.98 10.11 -8.92
CA ARG A 75 0.47 11.39 -9.42
C ARG A 75 -0.85 11.19 -10.13
N TYR A 76 -1.84 11.99 -9.74
CA TYR A 76 -3.20 12.02 -10.27
C TYR A 76 -3.38 13.33 -11.03
N GLY A 77 -3.17 13.33 -12.34
CA GLY A 77 -3.31 14.54 -13.14
C GLY A 77 -4.77 14.79 -13.50
N SER A 78 -5.22 16.03 -13.39
CA SER A 78 -6.53 16.50 -13.85
C SER A 78 -6.40 17.83 -14.60
N ALA A 79 -7.46 18.28 -15.27
CA ALA A 79 -7.50 19.61 -15.89
C ALA A 79 -7.36 20.77 -14.88
N LYS A 80 -7.51 20.52 -13.58
CA LYS A 80 -7.48 21.54 -12.51
C LYS A 80 -6.23 21.45 -11.62
N GLY A 81 -5.25 20.64 -12.00
CA GLY A 81 -4.01 20.42 -11.28
C GLY A 81 -3.75 18.94 -11.01
N THR A 82 -2.62 18.66 -10.37
CA THR A 82 -2.16 17.29 -10.08
C THR A 82 -2.16 17.05 -8.58
N ALA A 83 -2.92 16.07 -8.11
CA ALA A 83 -2.77 15.55 -6.76
C ALA A 83 -1.58 14.57 -6.70
N VAL A 84 -0.87 14.54 -5.58
CA VAL A 84 0.36 13.76 -5.41
C VAL A 84 0.32 13.03 -4.09
N GLU A 85 0.37 11.70 -4.14
CA GLU A 85 0.77 10.87 -3.01
C GLU A 85 2.27 10.63 -3.07
N ARG A 86 2.99 10.93 -2.00
CA ARG A 86 4.44 10.76 -1.89
C ARG A 86 4.76 10.00 -0.63
N VAL A 87 5.56 8.94 -0.75
CA VAL A 87 6.15 8.22 0.36
C VAL A 87 7.66 8.35 0.29
N THR A 88 8.27 8.85 1.36
CA THR A 88 9.73 8.99 1.47
C THR A 88 10.22 8.24 2.68
N GLY A 89 11.33 7.52 2.57
CA GLY A 89 11.79 6.71 3.68
C GLY A 89 13.15 6.06 3.46
N VAL A 90 13.48 5.18 4.40
CA VAL A 90 14.65 4.33 4.35
C VAL A 90 14.21 2.90 4.66
N GLN A 91 14.80 1.94 3.97
CA GLN A 91 14.62 0.52 4.22
C GLN A 91 15.97 -0.20 4.33
N ASP A 92 16.03 -1.20 5.19
CA ASP A 92 17.17 -2.10 5.41
C ASP A 92 16.68 -3.52 5.14
N TYR A 93 17.08 -4.05 3.99
CA TYR A 93 16.69 -5.37 3.49
C TYR A 93 17.30 -6.50 4.33
N ALA A 94 18.48 -6.29 4.92
CA ALA A 94 19.14 -7.30 5.73
C ALA A 94 18.44 -7.50 7.08
N LYS A 95 17.83 -6.44 7.61
CA LYS A 95 17.08 -6.46 8.88
C LYS A 95 15.58 -6.57 8.70
N ASP A 96 15.11 -6.50 7.46
CA ASP A 96 13.69 -6.45 7.12
C ASP A 96 12.96 -5.31 7.86
N THR A 97 13.55 -4.12 7.81
CA THR A 97 13.00 -2.93 8.49
C THR A 97 12.86 -1.76 7.54
N ALA A 98 11.86 -0.92 7.79
CA ALA A 98 11.70 0.35 7.09
C ALA A 98 11.14 1.42 8.01
N ARG A 99 11.38 2.68 7.65
CA ARG A 99 10.66 3.83 8.20
C ARG A 99 10.37 4.81 7.10
N ALA A 100 9.11 5.19 6.97
CA ALA A 100 8.64 6.01 5.88
C ALA A 100 7.60 7.02 6.34
N GLU A 101 7.53 8.13 5.62
CA GLU A 101 6.54 9.16 5.77
C GLU A 101 5.74 9.28 4.48
N ARG A 102 4.42 9.22 4.60
CA ARG A 102 3.45 9.37 3.51
C ARG A 102 2.77 10.74 3.61
N VAL A 103 2.74 11.45 2.50
CA VAL A 103 2.09 12.76 2.35
C VAL A 103 1.17 12.70 1.13
N VAL A 104 -0.03 13.27 1.24
CA VAL A 104 -0.96 13.43 0.11
C VAL A 104 -1.27 14.91 -0.06
N GLU A 105 -0.89 15.44 -1.21
CA GLU A 105 -1.08 16.84 -1.60
C GLU A 105 -2.19 16.90 -2.64
N VAL A 106 -3.30 17.56 -2.31
CA VAL A 106 -4.45 17.72 -3.23
C VAL A 106 -4.65 19.21 -3.52
N PRO A 107 -4.55 19.65 -4.78
CA PRO A 107 -4.81 21.04 -5.14
C PRO A 107 -6.25 21.46 -4.80
N ARG A 108 -6.45 22.71 -4.37
CA ARG A 108 -7.77 23.25 -3.98
C ARG A 108 -8.85 23.10 -5.07
N ARG A 109 -8.47 23.13 -6.34
CA ARG A 109 -9.39 23.04 -7.49
C ARG A 109 -9.51 21.61 -8.06
N PHE A 110 -8.85 20.63 -7.44
CA PHE A 110 -8.93 19.23 -7.86
C PHE A 110 -10.38 18.72 -7.76
N PRO A 111 -10.81 17.77 -8.63
CA PRO A 111 -12.17 17.22 -8.55
C PRO A 111 -12.49 16.70 -7.15
N ALA A 112 -13.60 17.17 -6.56
CA ALA A 112 -13.92 16.95 -5.15
C ALA A 112 -14.15 15.46 -4.82
N ASP A 113 -14.85 14.72 -5.68
CA ASP A 113 -15.10 13.30 -5.47
C ASP A 113 -13.78 12.50 -5.50
N ALA A 114 -12.91 12.76 -6.49
CA ALA A 114 -11.60 12.14 -6.55
C ALA A 114 -10.72 12.53 -5.35
N ALA A 115 -10.78 13.78 -4.88
CA ALA A 115 -10.07 14.20 -3.66
C ALA A 115 -10.49 13.37 -2.44
N ARG A 116 -11.81 13.16 -2.28
CA ARG A 116 -12.40 12.36 -1.19
C ARG A 116 -11.90 10.92 -1.22
N GLU A 117 -11.87 10.31 -2.41
CA GLU A 117 -11.35 8.94 -2.60
C GLU A 117 -9.86 8.79 -2.27
N LEU A 118 -9.05 9.82 -2.49
CA LEU A 118 -7.65 9.85 -2.04
C LEU A 118 -7.55 9.98 -0.50
N GLY A 119 -8.68 10.07 0.19
CA GLY A 119 -8.83 10.21 1.65
C GLY A 119 -8.78 11.64 2.15
N GLY A 120 -9.23 12.64 1.36
CA GLY A 120 -9.04 14.04 1.74
C GLY A 120 -10.03 15.03 1.18
N GLU A 121 -10.26 16.07 1.98
CA GLU A 121 -10.91 17.30 1.53
C GLU A 121 -9.87 18.24 0.88
N PRO A 122 -10.19 18.92 -0.24
CA PRO A 122 -9.25 19.74 -1.03
C PRO A 122 -8.55 20.91 -0.32
N VAL A 123 -8.76 21.13 0.98
CA VAL A 123 -8.43 22.38 1.68
C VAL A 123 -7.80 22.20 3.07
N ARG A 124 -7.41 20.97 3.46
CA ARG A 124 -6.70 20.74 4.72
C ARG A 124 -5.32 20.16 4.49
N GLU A 125 -4.31 20.81 5.06
CA GLU A 125 -2.96 20.24 5.15
C GLU A 125 -3.05 18.90 5.87
N ARG A 126 -2.89 17.81 5.11
CA ARG A 126 -2.79 16.50 5.72
C ARG A 126 -1.49 16.44 6.48
N ARG A 127 -1.59 16.04 7.74
CA ARG A 127 -0.39 15.71 8.52
C ARG A 127 0.31 14.53 7.83
N PRO A 128 1.64 14.58 7.69
CA PRO A 128 2.39 13.44 7.23
C PRO A 128 2.11 12.21 8.10
N GLN A 129 1.86 11.08 7.46
CA GLN A 129 1.62 9.80 8.10
C GLN A 129 2.94 9.04 8.22
N THR A 130 3.41 8.80 9.44
CA THR A 130 4.65 8.06 9.65
C THR A 130 4.38 6.59 9.91
N PHE A 131 5.06 5.72 9.16
CA PHE A 131 5.02 4.27 9.31
C PHE A 131 6.42 3.73 9.61
N ALA A 132 6.48 2.62 10.36
CA ALA A 132 7.67 1.82 10.53
C ALA A 132 7.33 0.34 10.32
N VAL A 133 8.21 -0.39 9.67
CA VAL A 133 8.08 -1.83 9.41
C VAL A 133 9.21 -2.57 10.10
N SER A 134 8.90 -3.73 10.66
CA SER A 134 9.86 -4.68 11.23
C SER A 134 9.34 -6.10 10.99
N GLY A 135 9.82 -6.74 9.93
CA GLY A 135 9.23 -7.97 9.42
C GLY A 135 7.76 -7.76 9.07
N ASN A 136 6.93 -8.72 9.47
CA ASN A 136 5.47 -8.67 9.22
C ASN A 136 4.70 -7.79 10.22
N GLN A 137 5.37 -6.84 10.88
CA GLN A 137 4.75 -5.88 11.79
C GLN A 137 4.87 -4.48 11.23
N VAL A 138 3.76 -3.75 11.27
CA VAL A 138 3.68 -2.35 10.85
C VAL A 138 3.29 -1.50 12.04
N SER A 139 3.98 -0.39 12.26
CA SER A 139 3.64 0.58 13.29
C SER A 139 3.29 1.91 12.63
N TYR A 140 2.17 2.50 13.04
CA TYR A 140 1.72 3.82 12.61
C TYR A 140 1.87 4.83 13.74
N ARG A 141 2.43 6.01 13.44
CA ARG A 141 2.55 7.10 14.42
C ARG A 141 1.28 7.94 14.42
N THR A 142 0.61 7.98 15.56
CA THR A 142 -0.61 8.77 15.77
C THR A 142 -0.28 10.25 16.02
N ALA A 143 -1.24 11.12 15.78
CA ALA A 143 -1.12 12.57 15.93
C ALA A 143 -0.87 13.01 17.39
N ASP A 144 -1.21 12.18 18.37
CA ASP A 144 -0.88 12.37 19.79
C ASP A 144 0.59 11.99 20.14
N GLY A 145 1.36 11.54 19.14
CA GLY A 145 2.76 11.16 19.27
C GLY A 145 3.00 9.70 19.67
N GLY A 146 1.95 8.92 19.93
CA GLY A 146 2.02 7.48 20.18
C GLY A 146 2.22 6.66 18.90
N TRP A 147 2.32 5.34 19.07
CA TRP A 147 2.35 4.38 17.97
C TRP A 147 1.30 3.30 18.16
N LEU A 148 0.63 2.93 17.07
CA LEU A 148 -0.21 1.75 16.95
C LEU A 148 0.55 0.68 16.19
N ARG A 149 0.71 -0.50 16.80
CA ARG A 149 1.39 -1.65 16.20
C ARG A 149 0.38 -2.66 15.67
N TYR A 150 0.41 -2.89 14.37
CA TYR A 150 -0.31 -3.88 13.61
C TYR A 150 0.55 -5.14 13.47
N SER A 151 -0.06 -6.30 13.70
CA SER A 151 0.61 -7.60 13.65
C SER A 151 -0.21 -8.55 12.79
N SER A 152 0.43 -9.22 11.84
CA SER A 152 -0.20 -10.30 11.07
C SER A 152 -0.54 -11.52 11.92
N ALA A 153 -0.09 -11.57 13.18
CA ALA A 153 -0.44 -12.59 14.15
C ALA A 153 -1.67 -12.24 15.03
N ALA A 154 -2.37 -11.14 14.74
CA ALA A 154 -3.66 -10.83 15.39
C ALA A 154 -4.74 -11.85 15.00
N SER A 155 -5.90 -11.81 15.66
CA SER A 155 -7.03 -12.66 15.28
C SER A 155 -7.49 -12.41 13.83
N THR A 156 -7.93 -13.47 13.14
CA THR A 156 -8.30 -13.39 11.71
C THR A 156 -9.35 -12.32 11.44
N ASP A 157 -10.37 -12.22 12.29
CA ASP A 157 -11.43 -11.20 12.21
C ASP A 157 -10.88 -9.76 12.25
N VAL A 158 -9.71 -9.56 12.86
CA VAL A 158 -9.08 -8.26 13.01
C VAL A 158 -8.03 -8.01 11.92
N VAL A 159 -7.31 -9.03 11.49
CA VAL A 159 -6.29 -8.94 10.44
C VAL A 159 -6.87 -8.40 9.14
N ASP A 160 -8.04 -8.90 8.71
CA ASP A 160 -8.69 -8.44 7.47
C ASP A 160 -9.03 -6.94 7.52
N ARG A 161 -9.37 -6.42 8.71
CA ARG A 161 -9.64 -4.99 8.92
C ARG A 161 -8.36 -4.15 9.08
N MET A 162 -7.21 -4.80 9.25
CA MET A 162 -5.89 -4.18 9.38
C MET A 162 -5.06 -4.25 8.09
N ASP A 163 -5.58 -4.90 7.05
CA ASP A 163 -4.84 -5.24 5.84
C ASP A 163 -4.20 -4.01 5.19
N GLY A 164 -4.92 -2.88 5.12
CA GLY A 164 -4.37 -1.61 4.63
C GLY A 164 -3.08 -1.13 5.29
N ALA A 165 -2.90 -1.40 6.59
CA ALA A 165 -1.64 -1.14 7.27
C ALA A 165 -0.63 -2.28 7.05
N LEU A 166 -1.06 -3.54 7.14
CA LEU A 166 -0.19 -4.71 7.02
C LEU A 166 0.46 -4.82 5.64
N GLN A 167 -0.24 -4.45 4.55
CA GLN A 167 0.30 -4.37 3.20
C GLN A 167 1.51 -3.42 3.05
N ARG A 168 1.75 -2.54 4.03
CA ARG A 168 2.97 -1.70 4.06
C ARG A 168 4.22 -2.51 4.39
N ALA A 169 4.09 -3.67 5.02
CA ALA A 169 5.13 -4.69 4.98
C ALA A 169 5.05 -5.36 3.60
N GLY A 170 6.07 -5.16 2.77
CA GLY A 170 6.12 -5.75 1.44
C GLY A 170 6.70 -7.16 1.46
N ASP A 171 6.47 -7.89 0.38
CA ASP A 171 7.01 -9.25 0.21
C ASP A 171 8.43 -9.22 -0.36
N THR A 172 8.71 -8.28 -1.27
CA THR A 172 10.01 -8.11 -1.91
C THR A 172 10.84 -7.03 -1.21
N ALA A 173 10.21 -5.97 -0.73
CA ALA A 173 10.87 -4.87 -0.04
C ALA A 173 10.30 -4.67 1.37
N PRO A 174 11.12 -4.23 2.36
CA PRO A 174 10.62 -3.97 3.71
C PRO A 174 9.51 -2.93 3.76
N TYR A 175 9.41 -2.04 2.75
CA TYR A 175 8.25 -1.17 2.57
C TYR A 175 7.50 -1.51 1.27
N GLY A 176 6.32 -2.11 1.42
CA GLY A 176 5.46 -2.56 0.34
C GLY A 176 4.66 -1.44 -0.33
N ARG A 177 3.82 -1.83 -1.29
CA ARG A 177 2.95 -0.93 -2.07
C ARG A 177 3.73 0.11 -2.88
N THR A 178 4.83 -0.33 -3.48
CA THR A 178 5.69 0.47 -4.36
C THR A 178 6.04 -0.32 -5.63
N LEU A 179 6.64 0.33 -6.62
CA LEU A 179 7.12 -0.39 -7.81
C LEU A 179 8.23 -1.41 -7.50
N ALA A 180 8.84 -1.41 -6.32
CA ALA A 180 9.80 -2.47 -5.96
C ALA A 180 9.16 -3.87 -6.04
N GLU A 181 7.89 -3.99 -5.62
CA GLU A 181 7.12 -5.24 -5.71
C GLU A 181 6.79 -5.63 -7.16
N VAL A 182 6.66 -4.64 -8.04
CA VAL A 182 6.35 -4.88 -9.45
C VAL A 182 7.61 -5.25 -10.23
N VAL A 183 8.76 -4.62 -9.93
CA VAL A 183 10.04 -4.91 -10.60
C VAL A 183 10.47 -6.36 -10.40
N SER A 184 10.25 -6.94 -9.21
CA SER A 184 10.71 -8.29 -8.90
C SER A 184 9.99 -9.40 -9.67
N VAL A 185 8.80 -9.12 -10.18
CA VAL A 185 7.96 -10.06 -10.94
C VAL A 185 7.76 -9.65 -12.40
N ALA A 186 8.39 -8.56 -12.83
CA ALA A 186 8.30 -8.10 -14.21
C ALA A 186 9.35 -8.79 -15.10
N ASP A 187 8.92 -9.21 -16.29
CA ASP A 187 9.79 -9.85 -17.26
C ASP A 187 10.24 -8.86 -18.34
N ALA A 188 11.53 -8.82 -18.62
CA ALA A 188 12.05 -8.08 -19.76
C ALA A 188 12.00 -8.94 -21.04
N SER A 189 11.21 -8.50 -22.02
CA SER A 189 11.11 -9.15 -23.34
C SER A 189 12.02 -8.51 -24.41
N THR A 190 12.43 -7.25 -24.19
CA THR A 190 13.31 -6.50 -25.10
C THR A 190 14.62 -6.12 -24.44
N PRO A 191 15.76 -6.16 -25.18
CA PRO A 191 17.04 -5.73 -24.62
C PRO A 191 17.01 -4.29 -24.10
N PRO A 192 17.68 -4.01 -22.97
CA PRO A 192 17.72 -2.66 -22.42
C PRO A 192 18.59 -1.73 -23.26
N VAL A 193 18.29 -0.44 -23.20
CA VAL A 193 19.19 0.61 -23.69
C VAL A 193 20.36 0.73 -22.69
N LYS A 194 21.58 0.64 -23.18
CA LYS A 194 22.80 0.79 -22.37
C LYS A 194 23.25 2.24 -22.36
N GLY A 195 23.44 2.79 -21.16
CA GLY A 195 24.04 4.10 -20.94
C GLY A 195 25.56 4.08 -21.04
N ALA A 196 26.17 5.25 -21.27
CA ALA A 196 27.63 5.40 -21.33
C ALA A 196 28.31 5.13 -19.97
N ASP A 197 27.58 5.33 -18.88
CA ASP A 197 27.97 5.05 -17.49
C ASP A 197 27.78 3.57 -17.08
N GLY A 198 27.38 2.71 -18.02
CA GLY A 198 27.08 1.30 -17.75
C GLY A 198 25.67 1.03 -17.24
N SER A 199 24.85 2.07 -17.03
CA SER A 199 23.44 1.91 -16.65
C SER A 199 22.64 1.17 -17.72
N ARG A 200 21.52 0.54 -17.30
CA ARG A 200 20.60 -0.16 -18.20
C ARG A 200 19.18 0.32 -18.00
N THR A 201 18.54 0.75 -19.08
CA THR A 201 17.14 1.18 -19.08
C THR A 201 16.28 0.16 -19.83
N TYR A 202 15.35 -0.48 -19.09
CA TYR A 202 14.39 -1.44 -19.61
C TYR A 202 13.05 -0.74 -19.86
N ARG A 203 12.40 -1.06 -20.96
CA ARG A 203 11.01 -0.68 -21.23
C ARG A 203 10.18 -1.95 -21.25
N LEU A 204 9.10 -1.96 -20.48
CA LEU A 204 8.34 -3.16 -20.15
C LEU A 204 6.86 -2.89 -20.35
N ASP A 205 6.16 -3.92 -20.80
CA ASP A 205 4.69 -3.98 -20.80
C ASP A 205 4.28 -4.98 -19.72
N VAL A 206 3.82 -4.47 -18.58
CA VAL A 206 3.50 -5.27 -17.39
C VAL A 206 2.00 -5.49 -17.30
N PRO A 207 1.50 -6.74 -17.21
CA PRO A 207 0.08 -6.99 -16.97
C PRO A 207 -0.42 -6.28 -15.69
N LEU A 208 -1.61 -5.69 -15.77
CA LEU A 208 -2.16 -4.94 -14.63
C LEU A 208 -2.30 -5.80 -13.37
N THR A 209 -2.54 -7.11 -13.52
CA THR A 209 -2.61 -8.06 -12.40
C THR A 209 -1.38 -8.07 -11.50
N TYR A 210 -0.20 -7.75 -12.04
CA TYR A 210 1.04 -7.61 -11.26
C TYR A 210 1.26 -6.16 -10.79
N ALA A 211 0.86 -5.19 -11.63
CA ALA A 211 1.08 -3.79 -11.35
C ALA A 211 0.15 -3.20 -10.27
N THR A 212 -0.99 -3.83 -9.96
CA THR A 212 -1.89 -3.40 -8.86
C THR A 212 -1.20 -3.39 -7.51
N GLY A 213 -0.17 -4.22 -7.31
CA GLY A 213 0.60 -4.26 -6.07
C GLY A 213 1.20 -2.92 -5.64
N ALA A 214 1.40 -1.97 -6.55
CA ALA A 214 1.91 -0.63 -6.22
C ALA A 214 0.82 0.46 -6.08
N LEU A 215 -0.46 0.15 -6.32
CA LEU A 215 -1.54 1.11 -6.09
C LEU A 215 -1.84 1.23 -4.58
N PRO A 216 -2.53 2.27 -4.09
CA PRO A 216 -3.10 2.31 -2.74
C PRO A 216 -4.36 1.42 -2.64
N GLU A 217 -4.71 1.01 -1.41
CA GLU A 217 -5.82 0.05 -1.15
C GLU A 217 -7.16 0.55 -1.68
N ALA A 218 -7.44 1.84 -1.52
CA ALA A 218 -8.64 2.47 -2.05
C ALA A 218 -8.79 2.35 -3.58
N LEU A 219 -7.70 2.06 -4.29
CA LEU A 219 -7.64 1.91 -5.74
C LEU A 219 -7.33 0.48 -6.18
N ASP A 220 -7.33 -0.48 -5.25
CA ASP A 220 -7.07 -1.87 -5.60
C ASP A 220 -8.15 -2.40 -6.55
N LEU A 221 -7.66 -3.08 -7.58
CA LEU A 221 -8.49 -3.76 -8.55
C LEU A 221 -8.41 -5.26 -8.24
N THR A 222 -9.56 -5.91 -8.16
CA THR A 222 -9.61 -7.37 -8.07
C THR A 222 -8.87 -7.99 -9.25
N GLN A 223 -8.33 -9.20 -9.09
CA GLN A 223 -7.62 -9.87 -10.19
C GLN A 223 -8.50 -10.03 -11.43
N ASP A 224 -9.78 -10.34 -11.24
CA ASP A 224 -10.74 -10.48 -12.34
C ASP A 224 -10.94 -9.17 -13.11
N LEU A 225 -10.99 -8.05 -12.40
CA LEU A 225 -11.11 -6.74 -13.03
C LEU A 225 -9.80 -6.30 -13.69
N ALA A 226 -8.66 -6.55 -13.03
CA ALA A 226 -7.35 -6.25 -13.59
C ALA A 226 -7.08 -7.02 -14.90
N ARG A 227 -7.60 -8.25 -15.04
CA ARG A 227 -7.57 -9.03 -16.29
C ARG A 227 -8.37 -8.40 -17.44
N GLN A 228 -9.34 -7.54 -17.13
CA GLN A 228 -10.16 -6.82 -18.12
C GLN A 228 -9.52 -5.51 -18.59
N ALA A 229 -8.30 -5.19 -18.14
CA ALA A 229 -7.62 -3.97 -18.54
C ALA A 229 -7.50 -3.87 -20.07
N PRO A 230 -7.66 -2.66 -20.66
CA PRO A 230 -7.59 -2.46 -22.11
C PRO A 230 -6.19 -2.66 -22.69
N GLY A 231 -5.17 -2.86 -21.84
CA GLY A 231 -3.79 -3.11 -22.22
C GLY A 231 -2.84 -3.19 -21.02
N PRO A 232 -1.55 -3.47 -21.26
CA PRO A 232 -0.54 -3.55 -20.21
C PRO A 232 -0.16 -2.16 -19.67
N ILE A 233 0.37 -2.14 -18.46
CA ILE A 233 1.01 -0.97 -17.85
C ILE A 233 2.40 -0.79 -18.47
N ARG A 234 2.64 0.37 -19.07
CA ARG A 234 3.95 0.72 -19.58
C ARG A 234 4.85 1.12 -18.42
N MET A 235 5.94 0.40 -18.25
CA MET A 235 6.90 0.61 -17.19
C MET A 235 8.31 0.84 -17.76
N THR A 236 9.09 1.68 -17.09
CA THR A 236 10.51 1.88 -17.37
C THR A 236 11.29 1.62 -16.10
N VAL A 237 12.33 0.78 -16.19
CA VAL A 237 13.21 0.44 -15.06
C VAL A 237 14.63 0.83 -15.42
N VAL A 238 15.31 1.50 -14.48
CA VAL A 238 16.70 1.92 -14.63
C VAL A 238 17.53 1.21 -13.57
N LEU A 239 18.53 0.46 -14.04
CA LEU A 239 19.54 -0.18 -13.22
C LEU A 239 20.89 0.53 -13.37
N ASP A 240 21.69 0.57 -12.32
CA ASP A 240 23.07 1.09 -12.38
C ASP A 240 24.04 0.09 -13.07
N ALA A 241 25.31 0.45 -13.17
CA ALA A 241 26.34 -0.42 -13.77
C ALA A 241 26.56 -1.76 -13.04
N HIS A 242 26.15 -1.85 -11.78
CA HIS A 242 26.24 -3.04 -10.94
C HIS A 242 24.95 -3.86 -10.94
N GLY A 243 23.92 -3.42 -11.66
CA GLY A 243 22.61 -4.09 -11.72
C GLY A 243 21.70 -3.77 -10.53
N LEU A 244 21.98 -2.71 -9.76
CA LEU A 244 21.13 -2.25 -8.67
C LEU A 244 20.00 -1.37 -9.21
N LEU A 245 18.81 -1.53 -8.66
CA LEU A 245 17.64 -0.72 -9.01
C LEU A 245 17.85 0.73 -8.57
N LEU A 246 17.84 1.66 -9.53
CA LEU A 246 17.90 3.10 -9.26
C LEU A 246 16.52 3.75 -9.34
N ARG A 247 15.73 3.38 -10.36
CA ARG A 247 14.44 4.00 -10.62
C ARG A 247 13.48 3.07 -11.34
N ALA A 248 12.20 3.18 -11.04
CA ALA A 248 11.13 2.60 -11.82
C ALA A 248 10.02 3.63 -12.03
N THR A 249 9.43 3.70 -13.21
CA THR A 249 8.26 4.54 -13.52
C THR A 249 7.20 3.74 -14.23
N ALA A 250 5.93 3.99 -13.94
CA ALA A 250 4.81 3.30 -14.57
C ALA A 250 3.69 4.27 -14.97
N ASP A 251 3.07 4.04 -16.13
CA ASP A 251 1.87 4.73 -16.60
C ASP A 251 0.64 3.83 -16.44
N TYR A 252 -0.22 4.20 -15.49
CA TYR A 252 -1.42 3.47 -15.10
C TYR A 252 -2.67 3.89 -15.89
N ALA A 253 -2.53 4.49 -17.07
CA ALA A 253 -3.68 4.82 -17.92
C ALA A 253 -4.67 3.64 -18.13
N PRO A 254 -4.25 2.38 -18.34
CA PRO A 254 -5.19 1.25 -18.41
C PRO A 254 -5.96 1.00 -17.12
N ALA A 255 -5.32 1.16 -15.95
CA ALA A 255 -5.99 1.02 -14.66
C ALA A 255 -6.98 2.17 -14.42
N LEU A 256 -6.62 3.39 -14.81
CA LEU A 256 -7.50 4.56 -14.70
C LEU A 256 -8.81 4.37 -15.48
N ALA A 257 -8.76 3.74 -16.66
CA ALA A 257 -9.96 3.42 -17.43
C ALA A 257 -10.92 2.49 -16.66
N LEU A 258 -10.39 1.48 -15.98
CA LEU A 258 -11.18 0.58 -15.14
C LEU A 258 -11.73 1.28 -13.89
N LEU A 259 -10.93 2.13 -13.25
CA LEU A 259 -11.36 2.93 -12.10
C LEU A 259 -12.52 3.87 -12.48
N HIS A 260 -12.46 4.52 -13.64
CA HIS A 260 -13.58 5.31 -14.16
C HIS A 260 -14.85 4.49 -14.40
N GLY A 261 -14.70 3.26 -14.89
CA GLY A 261 -15.81 2.31 -15.05
C GLY A 261 -16.51 1.98 -13.73
N ARG A 262 -15.81 2.11 -12.61
CA ARG A 262 -16.34 1.97 -11.23
C ARG A 262 -16.73 3.29 -10.59
N HIS A 263 -16.82 4.35 -11.37
CA HIS A 263 -17.10 5.70 -10.90
C HIS A 263 -16.07 6.28 -9.91
N LEU A 264 -14.86 5.71 -9.85
CA LEU A 264 -13.74 6.21 -9.08
C LEU A 264 -12.90 7.19 -9.92
N LEU A 265 -12.22 8.11 -9.26
CA LEU A 265 -11.28 9.10 -9.78
C LEU A 265 -11.88 9.98 -10.89
N LYS A 266 -13.17 10.30 -10.81
CA LYS A 266 -13.85 11.14 -11.81
C LYS A 266 -13.09 12.46 -12.04
N GLY A 267 -12.80 12.75 -13.30
CA GLY A 267 -12.09 13.96 -13.72
C GLY A 267 -10.55 13.87 -13.64
N VAL A 268 -10.00 12.75 -13.18
CA VAL A 268 -8.58 12.42 -13.32
C VAL A 268 -8.33 11.91 -14.75
N THR A 269 -7.29 12.41 -15.39
CA THR A 269 -6.96 12.09 -16.79
C THR A 269 -5.62 11.38 -16.94
N SER A 270 -4.83 11.30 -15.87
CA SER A 270 -3.58 10.53 -15.86
C SER A 270 -3.28 10.00 -14.47
N LEU A 271 -2.74 8.79 -14.42
CA LEU A 271 -2.26 8.13 -13.20
C LEU A 271 -0.84 7.63 -13.46
N ARG A 272 0.15 8.20 -12.78
CA ARG A 272 1.56 7.88 -13.04
C ARG A 272 2.32 7.67 -11.75
N ALA A 273 3.20 6.68 -11.77
CA ALA A 273 3.93 6.26 -10.60
C ALA A 273 5.45 6.34 -10.85
N ASP A 274 6.20 6.69 -9.81
CA ASP A 274 7.65 6.90 -9.85
C ASP A 274 8.27 6.43 -8.54
N TYR A 275 9.23 5.52 -8.64
CA TYR A 275 9.98 4.96 -7.53
C TYR A 275 11.46 5.22 -7.77
N ALA A 276 12.16 5.77 -6.78
CA ALA A 276 13.58 6.03 -6.86
C ALA A 276 14.28 5.50 -5.60
N LEU A 277 15.45 4.87 -5.81
CA LEU A 277 16.34 4.41 -4.76
C LEU A 277 17.65 5.18 -4.80
N SER A 278 18.24 5.38 -3.62
CA SER A 278 19.54 6.02 -3.48
C SER A 278 20.26 5.52 -2.22
N GLY A 279 21.57 5.78 -2.15
CA GLY A 279 22.35 5.49 -0.94
C GLY A 279 22.43 4.01 -0.57
N HIS A 280 22.48 3.12 -1.57
CA HIS A 280 22.60 1.66 -1.38
C HIS A 280 23.75 1.31 -0.41
N GLY A 281 23.43 0.54 0.62
CA GLY A 281 24.32 0.07 1.68
C GLY A 281 24.77 1.12 2.71
N ARG A 282 24.30 2.37 2.59
CA ARG A 282 24.85 3.50 3.38
C ARG A 282 23.83 4.20 4.27
N THR A 283 22.53 3.91 4.10
CA THR A 283 21.47 4.68 4.75
C THR A 283 20.81 3.82 5.83
N PRO A 284 21.11 3.98 7.12
CA PRO A 284 20.49 3.18 8.17
C PRO A 284 19.04 3.60 8.39
N VAL A 285 18.17 2.63 8.71
CA VAL A 285 16.79 2.93 9.14
C VAL A 285 16.83 3.58 10.53
N PRO A 286 16.24 4.77 10.71
CA PRO A 286 16.26 5.44 12.00
C PRO A 286 15.39 4.67 13.01
N PRO A 287 15.88 4.40 14.22
CA PRO A 287 15.10 3.71 15.23
C PRO A 287 13.84 4.51 15.61
N PRO A 288 12.79 3.86 16.13
CA PRO A 288 11.70 4.56 16.77
C PRO A 288 12.22 5.51 17.88
N PRO A 289 11.57 6.66 18.12
CA PRO A 289 11.98 7.56 19.19
C PRO A 289 12.03 6.84 20.55
N ALA A 290 13.07 7.12 21.34
CA ALA A 290 13.20 6.55 22.68
C ALA A 290 11.99 6.92 23.55
N GLY A 291 11.47 5.97 24.33
CA GLY A 291 10.30 6.17 25.19
C GLY A 291 8.97 6.32 24.45
N ALA A 292 8.94 6.08 23.14
CA ALA A 292 7.71 6.12 22.37
C ALA A 292 6.68 5.13 22.93
N ARG A 293 5.47 5.64 23.23
CA ARG A 293 4.36 4.81 23.69
C ARG A 293 3.85 3.98 22.51
N VAL A 294 4.11 2.68 22.54
CA VAL A 294 3.59 1.72 21.56
C VAL A 294 2.39 1.00 22.16
N ARG A 295 1.27 0.99 21.44
CA ARG A 295 0.06 0.24 21.77
C ARG A 295 -0.19 -0.82 20.72
N ASP A 296 -0.65 -1.98 21.18
CA ASP A 296 -1.11 -3.03 20.29
C ASP A 296 -2.43 -2.61 19.63
N ALA A 297 -2.48 -2.59 18.30
CA ALA A 297 -3.63 -2.10 17.56
C ALA A 297 -4.88 -2.97 17.78
N GLU A 298 -4.72 -4.30 17.90
CA GLU A 298 -5.85 -5.21 18.15
C GLU A 298 -6.55 -4.89 19.47
N LYS A 299 -5.78 -4.45 20.48
CA LYS A 299 -6.32 -4.09 21.79
C LYS A 299 -6.77 -2.64 21.89
N ALA A 300 -6.14 -1.75 21.13
CA ALA A 300 -6.37 -0.31 21.22
C ALA A 300 -7.46 0.20 20.30
N LEU A 301 -7.80 -0.55 19.25
CA LEU A 301 -8.82 -0.18 18.27
C LEU A 301 -10.14 -0.88 18.56
N THR A 302 -11.21 -0.28 18.10
CA THR A 302 -12.57 -0.76 18.28
C THR A 302 -13.27 -0.70 16.93
N ASP A 303 -14.01 -1.76 16.60
CA ASP A 303 -14.92 -1.75 15.45
C ASP A 303 -15.91 -0.58 15.60
N VAL A 304 -16.05 0.25 14.57
CA VAL A 304 -16.88 1.45 14.62
C VAL A 304 -18.35 1.13 14.92
N HIS A 305 -18.85 -0.04 14.49
CA HIS A 305 -20.19 -0.54 14.80
C HIS A 305 -20.39 -0.88 16.28
N ARG A 306 -19.30 -0.93 17.07
CA ARG A 306 -19.32 -1.18 18.52
C ARG A 306 -19.14 0.10 19.34
N VAL A 307 -18.90 1.24 18.70
CA VAL A 307 -18.84 2.52 19.40
C VAL A 307 -20.25 2.92 19.82
N LYS A 308 -20.42 3.13 21.13
CA LYS A 308 -21.74 3.48 21.69
C LYS A 308 -22.21 4.85 21.23
N PRO A 309 -23.52 5.05 21.01
CA PRO A 309 -24.10 6.39 20.82
C PRO A 309 -23.66 7.37 21.91
N GLY A 310 -23.33 8.59 21.50
CA GLY A 310 -22.71 9.63 22.31
C GLY A 310 -21.19 9.54 22.42
N GLY A 311 -20.60 8.40 22.06
CA GLY A 311 -19.16 8.15 22.08
C GLY A 311 -18.41 8.86 20.97
N CYS A 312 -17.16 9.20 21.25
CA CYS A 312 -16.26 9.86 20.31
C CYS A 312 -15.11 8.96 19.92
N ALA A 313 -14.67 9.08 18.68
CA ALA A 313 -13.58 8.29 18.15
C ALA A 313 -12.63 9.11 17.29
N SER A 314 -11.40 8.64 17.19
CA SER A 314 -10.40 9.16 16.27
C SER A 314 -10.13 8.15 15.16
N VAL A 315 -10.09 8.65 13.93
CA VAL A 315 -9.83 7.89 12.70
C VAL A 315 -8.34 7.92 12.33
N ASP A 316 -7.54 8.59 13.15
CA ASP A 316 -6.08 8.62 13.06
C ASP A 316 -5.48 7.29 13.52
N THR A 317 -5.68 6.28 12.67
CA THR A 317 -5.23 4.89 12.87
C THR A 317 -4.21 4.48 11.81
N GLY A 318 -4.12 5.20 10.68
CA GLY A 318 -3.24 4.84 9.57
C GLY A 318 -3.78 3.72 8.68
N LEU A 319 -5.01 3.26 8.94
CA LEU A 319 -5.68 2.22 8.14
C LEU A 319 -6.31 2.75 6.84
N GLY A 320 -6.62 4.05 6.77
CA GLY A 320 -7.33 4.61 5.60
C GLY A 320 -8.81 4.22 5.49
N THR A 321 -9.35 3.52 6.50
CA THR A 321 -10.76 3.11 6.60
C THR A 321 -11.33 3.45 7.98
N LEU A 322 -12.67 3.53 8.07
CA LEU A 322 -13.41 3.72 9.32
C LEU A 322 -13.73 2.41 10.06
N ALA A 323 -13.37 1.24 9.50
CA ALA A 323 -13.71 -0.05 10.09
C ALA A 323 -13.23 -0.19 11.54
N LEU A 324 -12.03 0.33 11.85
CA LEU A 324 -11.42 0.31 13.17
C LEU A 324 -11.01 1.73 13.57
N VAL A 325 -11.53 2.18 14.72
CA VAL A 325 -11.30 3.51 15.26
C VAL A 325 -10.74 3.44 16.67
N ARG A 326 -10.10 4.52 17.13
CA ARG A 326 -9.67 4.66 18.52
C ARG A 326 -10.73 5.41 19.30
N VAL A 327 -11.37 4.78 20.29
CA VAL A 327 -12.28 5.47 21.20
C VAL A 327 -11.48 6.47 22.05
N VAL A 328 -11.90 7.72 22.06
CA VAL A 328 -11.24 8.82 22.76
C VAL A 328 -12.26 9.67 23.52
N PRO A 329 -11.83 10.44 24.54
CA PRO A 329 -12.69 11.46 25.12
C PRO A 329 -13.19 12.44 24.05
N CYS A 330 -14.47 12.82 24.15
CA CYS A 330 -15.03 13.85 23.30
C CYS A 330 -14.31 15.19 23.53
N GLY A 331 -13.95 15.86 22.44
CA GLY A 331 -13.18 17.12 22.47
C GLY A 331 -12.22 17.22 21.30
N SER A 332 -11.16 18.02 21.46
CA SER A 332 -10.21 18.35 20.39
C SER A 332 -9.49 17.14 19.77
N GLY A 333 -9.48 15.98 20.44
CA GLY A 333 -8.88 14.73 19.98
C GLY A 333 -9.77 13.84 19.11
N ALA A 334 -11.08 14.10 19.07
CA ALA A 334 -12.04 13.29 18.32
C ALA A 334 -12.16 13.77 16.88
N ASP A 335 -12.28 12.81 15.95
CA ASP A 335 -12.55 13.05 14.53
C ASP A 335 -14.03 12.87 14.20
N LEU A 336 -14.72 12.00 14.96
CA LEU A 336 -16.15 11.76 14.82
C LEU A 336 -16.83 11.55 16.17
N ARG A 337 -18.14 11.74 16.17
CA ARG A 337 -19.04 11.40 17.28
C ARG A 337 -20.22 10.59 16.78
N VAL A 338 -20.35 9.39 17.31
CA VAL A 338 -21.44 8.47 16.96
C VAL A 338 -22.71 8.91 17.68
N PHE A 339 -23.82 9.02 16.96
CA PHE A 339 -25.13 9.30 17.55
C PHE A 339 -26.12 8.14 17.37
N GLY A 340 -25.84 7.20 16.46
CA GLY A 340 -26.71 6.06 16.20
C GLY A 340 -25.95 4.83 15.73
N GLN A 341 -26.51 3.66 16.02
CA GLN A 341 -26.14 2.38 15.44
C GLN A 341 -27.42 1.76 14.89
N VAL A 342 -27.46 1.53 13.59
CA VAL A 342 -28.63 1.04 12.86
C VAL A 342 -28.35 -0.36 12.39
N ARG A 343 -29.22 -1.29 12.77
CA ARG A 343 -29.22 -2.67 12.28
C ARG A 343 -30.62 -3.05 11.84
N PHE A 344 -30.71 -3.71 10.69
CA PHE A 344 -31.98 -4.17 10.16
C PHE A 344 -31.81 -5.44 9.33
N LYS A 345 -32.91 -6.18 9.24
CA LYS A 345 -33.09 -7.34 8.37
C LYS A 345 -34.52 -7.27 7.85
N GLU A 346 -34.67 -7.20 6.54
CA GLU A 346 -35.97 -7.05 5.88
C GLU A 346 -36.02 -7.88 4.62
N THR A 347 -37.21 -8.28 4.22
CA THR A 347 -37.44 -8.98 2.97
C THR A 347 -38.07 -8.01 1.98
N VAL A 348 -37.45 -7.85 0.81
CA VAL A 348 -37.95 -6.99 -0.26
C VAL A 348 -38.29 -7.79 -1.50
N GLN A 349 -39.25 -7.29 -2.26
CA GLN A 349 -39.59 -7.85 -3.57
C GLN A 349 -38.97 -6.99 -4.67
N GLY A 350 -38.29 -7.63 -5.62
CA GLY A 350 -37.68 -6.95 -6.76
C GLY A 350 -36.17 -6.77 -6.63
N ASP A 351 -35.64 -5.73 -7.28
CA ASP A 351 -34.21 -5.45 -7.34
C ASP A 351 -33.67 -4.97 -5.98
N PRO A 352 -32.79 -5.73 -5.30
CA PRO A 352 -32.26 -5.36 -4.00
C PRO A 352 -31.14 -4.32 -4.09
N ASP A 353 -30.69 -3.95 -5.31
CA ASP A 353 -29.55 -3.06 -5.50
C ASP A 353 -29.79 -1.69 -4.85
N GLY A 354 -28.88 -1.32 -3.95
CA GLY A 354 -28.90 -0.05 -3.23
C GLY A 354 -29.99 0.07 -2.15
N VAL A 355 -30.85 -0.95 -1.95
CA VAL A 355 -31.90 -0.92 -0.92
C VAL A 355 -31.31 -0.75 0.48
N ALA A 356 -30.31 -1.56 0.84
CA ALA A 356 -29.69 -1.49 2.17
C ALA A 356 -29.06 -0.11 2.47
N ALA A 357 -28.41 0.48 1.47
CA ALA A 357 -27.76 1.78 1.63
C ALA A 357 -28.79 2.90 1.86
N ARG A 358 -29.91 2.85 1.14
CA ARG A 358 -31.03 3.78 1.31
C ARG A 358 -31.66 3.64 2.70
N GLU A 359 -31.99 2.42 3.09
CA GLU A 359 -32.60 2.14 4.40
C GLU A 359 -31.68 2.52 5.56
N GLY A 360 -30.38 2.25 5.44
CA GLY A 360 -29.37 2.70 6.40
C GLY A 360 -29.29 4.23 6.51
N GLN A 361 -29.35 4.94 5.37
CA GLN A 361 -29.36 6.39 5.33
C GLN A 361 -30.61 6.98 5.98
N ASP A 362 -31.80 6.48 5.61
CA ASP A 362 -33.09 6.97 6.11
C ASP A 362 -33.19 6.78 7.63
N ARG A 363 -32.82 5.60 8.15
CA ARG A 363 -32.79 5.34 9.60
C ARG A 363 -31.75 6.19 10.33
N CYS A 364 -30.61 6.48 9.70
CA CYS A 364 -29.64 7.40 10.28
C CYS A 364 -30.15 8.84 10.29
N GLU A 365 -30.97 9.24 9.32
CA GLU A 365 -31.64 10.55 9.31
C GLU A 365 -32.64 10.67 10.47
N ASP A 366 -33.46 9.64 10.69
CA ASP A 366 -34.37 9.56 11.85
C ASP A 366 -33.60 9.60 13.18
N ALA A 367 -32.51 8.85 13.28
CA ALA A 367 -31.63 8.87 14.45
C ALA A 367 -30.99 10.25 14.66
N PHE A 368 -30.65 10.97 13.59
CA PHE A 368 -30.11 12.33 13.67
C PHE A 368 -31.15 13.32 14.18
N GLY A 369 -32.40 13.22 13.70
CA GLY A 369 -33.52 14.07 14.15
C GLY A 369 -33.90 13.90 15.62
N THR A 370 -33.63 12.73 16.20
CA THR A 370 -33.93 12.39 17.59
C THR A 370 -32.71 12.42 18.53
N ALA A 371 -31.49 12.54 17.98
CA ALA A 371 -30.27 12.58 18.76
C ALA A 371 -30.24 13.77 19.72
N PRO A 372 -29.70 13.62 20.95
CA PRO A 372 -29.45 14.76 21.83
C PRO A 372 -28.62 15.82 21.10
N ARG A 373 -29.04 17.10 21.17
CA ARG A 373 -28.29 18.21 20.53
C ARG A 373 -26.82 18.21 20.90
N SER A 374 -26.50 17.86 22.15
CA SER A 374 -25.12 17.78 22.63
C SER A 374 -24.25 16.77 21.87
N TRP A 375 -24.82 15.82 21.12
CA TRP A 375 -24.10 14.80 20.34
C TRP A 375 -23.83 15.23 18.90
N ILE A 376 -24.66 16.12 18.36
CA ILE A 376 -24.61 16.53 16.95
C ILE A 376 -24.18 18.00 16.76
N ALA A 377 -24.19 18.81 17.82
CA ALA A 377 -23.88 20.24 17.75
C ALA A 377 -22.46 20.56 17.27
N ASP A 378 -21.50 19.68 17.54
CA ASP A 378 -20.10 19.85 17.13
C ASP A 378 -19.83 19.36 15.69
N GLY A 379 -20.87 18.89 14.99
CA GLY A 379 -20.79 18.38 13.63
C GLY A 379 -20.30 19.43 12.63
N ARG A 380 -19.44 19.00 11.71
CA ARG A 380 -18.85 19.83 10.67
C ARG A 380 -18.95 19.10 9.32
N PRO A 381 -19.72 19.64 8.35
CA PRO A 381 -20.59 20.82 8.43
C PRO A 381 -21.72 20.70 9.48
N ALA A 382 -22.12 21.84 10.04
CA ALA A 382 -23.23 21.87 11.00
C ALA A 382 -24.54 21.40 10.36
N GLY A 383 -25.31 20.58 11.08
CA GLY A 383 -26.59 20.04 10.59
C GLY A 383 -26.46 18.92 9.56
N SER A 384 -25.25 18.38 9.36
CA SER A 384 -25.01 17.23 8.49
C SER A 384 -24.51 16.02 9.29
N PHE A 385 -24.71 14.84 8.72
CA PHE A 385 -24.19 13.58 9.26
C PHE A 385 -23.61 12.72 8.15
N THR A 386 -22.92 11.66 8.55
CA THR A 386 -22.35 10.65 7.65
C THR A 386 -22.69 9.27 8.19
N THR A 387 -22.76 8.32 7.27
CA THR A 387 -23.01 6.91 7.57
C THR A 387 -21.80 6.09 7.15
N TYR A 388 -21.48 5.08 7.95
CA TYR A 388 -20.49 4.06 7.59
C TYR A 388 -21.08 2.70 7.88
N GLY A 389 -21.06 1.81 6.89
CA GLY A 389 -21.60 0.49 7.04
C GLY A 389 -21.74 -0.21 5.70
N GLN A 390 -22.26 -1.42 5.77
CA GLN A 390 -22.47 -2.25 4.60
C GLN A 390 -23.81 -2.98 4.73
N GLY A 391 -24.41 -3.21 3.57
CA GLY A 391 -25.56 -4.06 3.44
C GLY A 391 -25.19 -5.38 2.77
N THR A 392 -25.86 -6.44 3.13
CA THR A 392 -25.75 -7.74 2.47
C THR A 392 -27.12 -8.18 1.98
N THR A 393 -27.14 -8.77 0.80
CA THR A 393 -28.35 -9.31 0.19
C THR A 393 -28.22 -10.83 0.09
N SER A 394 -29.24 -11.56 0.52
CA SER A 394 -29.32 -13.01 0.34
C SER A 394 -30.67 -13.39 -0.25
N SER A 395 -30.66 -14.11 -1.37
CA SER A 395 -31.87 -14.63 -2.02
C SER A 395 -32.09 -16.09 -1.68
N ALA A 396 -33.33 -16.48 -1.38
CA ALA A 396 -33.70 -17.89 -1.34
C ALA A 396 -33.74 -18.47 -2.77
N TYR A 397 -33.46 -19.77 -2.92
CA TYR A 397 -33.42 -20.45 -4.22
C TYR A 397 -34.78 -20.50 -4.94
N THR A 398 -35.87 -20.20 -4.23
CA THR A 398 -37.25 -20.28 -4.73
C THR A 398 -38.04 -19.04 -4.31
N GLY A 399 -38.06 -18.01 -5.17
CA GLY A 399 -38.93 -16.82 -4.99
C GLY A 399 -38.27 -15.51 -5.45
N PRO A 400 -39.07 -14.45 -5.67
CA PRO A 400 -38.56 -13.10 -5.98
C PRO A 400 -38.13 -12.33 -4.72
N ASP A 401 -38.25 -12.95 -3.55
CA ASP A 401 -38.00 -12.36 -2.25
C ASP A 401 -36.48 -12.37 -1.95
N VAL A 402 -35.95 -11.20 -1.63
CA VAL A 402 -34.54 -11.02 -1.25
C VAL A 402 -34.48 -10.49 0.16
N ASP A 403 -33.78 -11.21 1.04
CA ASP A 403 -33.45 -10.71 2.37
C ASP A 403 -32.32 -9.69 2.24
N VAL A 404 -32.55 -8.50 2.79
CA VAL A 404 -31.61 -7.40 2.85
C VAL A 404 -31.30 -7.14 4.32
N GLU A 405 -30.03 -7.23 4.66
CA GLU A 405 -29.52 -6.91 6.00
C GLU A 405 -28.58 -5.71 5.92
N GLY A 406 -28.54 -4.90 6.97
CA GLY A 406 -27.65 -3.76 7.07
C GLY A 406 -27.14 -3.55 8.50
N ASP A 407 -25.87 -3.17 8.61
CA ASP A 407 -25.24 -2.66 9.84
C ASP A 407 -24.55 -1.33 9.51
N TYR A 408 -25.05 -0.24 10.08
CA TYR A 408 -24.61 1.13 9.81
C TYR A 408 -24.36 1.90 11.10
N THR A 409 -23.22 2.57 11.18
CA THR A 409 -22.93 3.60 12.18
C THR A 409 -23.31 4.97 11.64
N CYS A 410 -24.10 5.72 12.42
CA CYS A 410 -24.47 7.09 12.13
C CYS A 410 -23.64 8.04 13.00
N PHE A 411 -22.91 8.97 12.39
CA PHE A 411 -22.02 9.87 13.12
C PHE A 411 -21.96 11.27 12.49
N VAL A 412 -21.52 12.23 13.29
CA VAL A 412 -21.08 13.54 12.80
C VAL A 412 -19.57 13.59 12.79
N GLU A 413 -18.99 14.18 11.75
CA GLU A 413 -17.57 14.53 11.74
C GLU A 413 -17.36 15.75 12.63
N THR A 414 -16.37 15.71 13.53
CA THR A 414 -16.15 16.78 14.52
C THR A 414 -14.97 17.67 14.18
N ARG A 415 -14.25 17.38 13.09
CA ARG A 415 -13.11 18.17 12.65
C ARG A 415 -13.39 18.91 11.38
#